data_AF-A0A6A9KBA0-F1
#
_entry.id   AF-A0A6A9KBA0-F1
#
_cell.length_a   1.000
_cell.length_b   1.000
_cell.length_c   1.000
_cell.angle_alpha   90.00
_cell.angle_beta   90.00
_cell.angle_gamma   90.00
#
_symmetry.space_group_name_H-M   'P 1'
#
loop_
_entity.id
_entity.type
_entity.pdbx_description
1 polymer ?
#
loop_
_entity_poly.entity_id
_entity_poly.type
_entity_poly.pdbx_seq_one_letter_code
_entity_poly.pdbx_strand_id
1 'polypeptide(L)' 'MNSETCACPKCTCRPGADAVERDGQHYCCAACASGHPQGEPCRDADCPCGGTTRPQVAEDRQLDDALKETFPASDPISP' A
#
# COMPACT_ATOMS: atom_id res chain seq x y z
N MET A 1 0.85 30.41 -2.69
CA MET A 1 1.93 29.40 -2.64
C MET A 1 1.48 28.27 -1.74
N ASN A 2 1.30 27.06 -2.28
CA ASN A 2 0.95 25.86 -1.50
C ASN A 2 2.07 24.83 -1.66
N SER A 3 3.26 25.14 -1.15
CA SER A 3 4.41 24.23 -1.07
C SER A 3 4.36 23.39 0.21
N GLU A 4 3.16 23.06 0.66
CA GLU A 4 2.88 22.36 1.93
C GLU A 4 2.58 20.87 1.71
N THR A 5 2.73 20.39 0.48
CA THR A 5 2.41 19.02 0.11
C THR A 5 3.68 18.31 -0.28
N CYS A 6 3.91 17.15 0.33
CA CYS A 6 5.00 16.25 -0.05
C CYS A 6 4.93 15.96 -1.57
N ALA A 7 6.07 15.97 -2.25
CA ALA A 7 6.15 15.70 -3.68
C ALA A 7 5.84 14.24 -4.05
N CYS A 8 5.70 13.36 -3.05
CA CYS A 8 5.31 11.98 -3.28
C CYS A 8 3.81 11.91 -3.66
N PRO A 9 3.44 11.32 -4.81
CA PRO A 9 2.07 11.34 -5.34
C PRO A 9 1.06 10.55 -4.49
N LYS A 10 1.55 9.63 -3.65
CA LYS A 10 0.74 8.85 -2.71
C LYS A 10 0.83 9.35 -1.26
N CYS A 11 1.54 10.44 -1.01
CA CYS A 11 1.73 10.98 0.32
C CYS A 11 0.82 12.19 0.53
N THR A 12 -0.01 12.13 1.56
CA THR A 12 -0.86 13.24 2.00
C THR A 12 -0.30 13.96 3.23
N CYS A 13 0.93 13.62 3.66
CA CYS A 13 1.57 14.26 4.80
C CYS A 13 2.01 15.68 4.47
N ARG A 14 1.77 16.61 5.40
CA ARG A 14 2.28 17.98 5.35
C ARG A 14 3.75 18.00 5.80
N PRO A 15 4.71 18.39 4.94
CA PRO A 15 6.10 18.56 5.35
C PRO A 15 6.17 19.63 6.45
N GLY A 16 6.73 19.27 7.60
CA GLY A 16 6.93 20.17 8.73
C GLY A 16 8.36 20.72 8.78
N ALA A 17 8.87 20.98 9.98
CA ALA A 17 10.26 21.40 10.18
C ALA A 17 11.30 20.39 9.67
N ASP A 18 10.91 19.11 9.54
CA ASP A 18 11.77 18.02 9.07
C ASP A 18 11.67 17.78 7.54
N ALA A 19 11.12 18.74 6.80
CA ALA A 19 10.99 18.64 5.35
C ALA A 19 12.38 18.54 4.69
N VAL A 20 12.54 17.57 3.78
CA VAL A 20 13.79 17.32 3.06
C VAL A 20 13.62 17.73 1.61
N GLU A 21 14.51 18.59 1.11
CA GLU A 21 14.59 18.92 -0.30
C GLU A 21 15.58 18.01 -1.02
N ARG A 22 15.13 17.35 -2.11
CA ARG A 22 15.96 16.56 -3.02
C ARG A 22 15.55 16.84 -4.45
N ASP A 23 16.53 17.12 -5.31
CA ASP A 23 16.31 17.32 -6.75
C ASP A 23 15.26 18.41 -7.09
N GLY A 24 15.11 19.41 -6.21
CA GLY A 24 14.10 20.47 -6.34
C GLY A 24 12.68 20.05 -5.96
N GLN A 25 12.49 18.88 -5.35
CA GLN A 25 11.24 18.44 -4.73
C GLN A 25 11.33 18.46 -3.20
N HIS A 26 10.24 18.90 -2.54
CA HIS A 26 10.09 18.86 -1.09
C HIS A 26 9.41 17.57 -0.64
N TYR A 27 10.02 16.86 0.30
CA TYR A 27 9.52 15.63 0.89
C TYR A 27 9.31 15.81 2.39
N CYS A 28 8.36 15.07 2.97
CA CYS A 28 8.10 15.11 4.42
C CYS A 28 9.17 14.38 5.25
N CYS A 29 9.96 13.49 4.65
CA CYS A 29 11.06 12.78 5.29
C CYS A 29 12.06 12.22 4.26
N ALA A 30 13.21 11.72 4.73
CA ALA A 30 14.22 11.08 3.87
C ALA A 30 13.70 9.83 3.14
N ALA A 31 12.79 9.06 3.75
CA ALA A 31 12.21 7.87 3.12
C ALA A 31 11.38 8.22 1.86
N CYS A 32 10.59 9.29 1.91
CA CYS A 32 9.86 9.78 0.75
C CYS A 32 10.80 10.31 -0.34
N ALA A 33 11.91 10.95 0.06
CA ALA A 33 12.91 11.44 -0.87
C ALA A 33 13.69 10.32 -1.57
N SER A 34 13.90 9.18 -0.89
CA SER A 34 14.49 7.96 -1.46
C SER A 34 13.48 7.02 -2.12
N GLY A 35 12.18 7.34 -2.09
CA GLY A 35 11.13 6.54 -2.73
C GLY A 35 10.82 5.21 -2.04
N HIS A 36 10.94 5.14 -0.71
CA HIS A 36 10.60 3.94 0.09
C HIS A 36 11.25 2.63 -0.40
N PRO A 37 12.60 2.53 -0.46
CA PRO A 37 13.30 1.37 -1.06
C PRO A 37 13.08 0.04 -0.34
N GLN A 38 12.58 0.07 0.90
CA GLN A 38 12.25 -1.11 1.71
C GLN A 38 10.75 -1.18 2.04
N GLY A 39 9.91 -0.33 1.43
CA GLY A 39 8.51 -0.19 1.84
C GLY A 39 8.40 0.28 3.30
N GLU A 40 9.32 1.18 3.69
CA GLU A 40 9.38 1.70 5.05
C GLU A 40 8.42 2.89 5.16
N PRO A 41 7.62 3.01 6.24
CA PRO A 41 6.68 4.09 6.37
C PRO A 41 7.36 5.45 6.32
N CYS A 42 6.60 6.48 5.94
CA CYS A 42 7.07 7.85 6.11
C CYS A 42 7.00 8.24 7.60
N ARG A 43 6.97 9.54 7.90
CA ARG A 43 6.78 10.01 9.28
C ARG A 43 5.54 9.41 9.96
N ASP A 44 4.53 9.07 9.15
CA ASP A 44 3.34 8.35 9.58
C ASP A 44 3.36 6.90 9.08
N ALA A 45 3.27 5.95 10.01
CA ALA A 45 3.16 4.52 9.70
C ALA A 45 1.87 4.16 8.94
N ASP A 46 0.85 5.01 9.05
CA ASP A 46 -0.45 4.84 8.40
C ASP A 46 -0.51 5.53 7.02
N CYS A 47 0.56 6.22 6.61
CA CYS A 47 0.54 6.89 5.30
C CYS A 47 0.63 5.87 4.17
N PRO A 48 -0.27 5.93 3.16
CA PRO A 48 -0.30 4.98 2.05
C PRO A 48 0.90 5.10 1.09
N CYS A 49 1.83 6.04 1.32
CA CYS A 49 3.04 6.17 0.52
C CYS A 49 4.15 5.19 0.90
N GLY A 50 4.22 4.77 2.17
CA GLY A 50 5.38 4.07 2.72
C GLY A 50 5.10 2.68 3.29
N GLY A 51 3.86 2.21 3.25
CA GLY A 51 3.53 0.86 3.65
C GLY A 51 2.49 0.35 2.68
N THR A 52 2.87 -0.59 1.84
CA THR A 52 1.89 -1.41 1.14
C THR A 52 0.94 -1.95 2.20
N THR A 53 -0.31 -1.47 2.17
CA THR A 53 -1.48 -2.18 2.66
C THR A 53 -1.17 -3.67 2.59
N ARG A 54 -1.06 -4.28 3.77
CA ARG A 54 -1.08 -5.73 4.07
C ARG A 54 -0.46 -6.59 2.96
N PRO A 55 0.66 -7.31 3.20
CA PRO A 55 0.96 -8.46 2.36
C PRO A 55 -0.32 -9.29 2.23
N GLN A 56 -0.63 -9.68 1.00
CA GLN A 56 -1.79 -10.47 0.59
C GLN A 56 -1.68 -11.88 1.19
N VAL A 57 -1.72 -11.98 2.52
CA VAL A 57 -1.48 -13.19 3.31
C VAL A 57 -2.68 -13.46 4.22
N ALA A 58 -3.89 -13.50 3.66
CA ALA A 58 -5.03 -14.08 4.37
C ALA A 58 -6.21 -14.46 3.46
N GLU A 59 -6.46 -13.71 2.38
CA GLU A 59 -7.77 -13.81 1.70
C GLU A 59 -7.74 -14.64 0.40
N ASP A 60 -6.61 -14.73 -0.28
CA ASP A 60 -6.49 -15.51 -1.54
C ASP A 60 -6.72 -17.02 -1.31
N ARG A 61 -6.13 -17.56 -0.22
CA ARG A 61 -6.23 -18.98 0.14
C ARG A 61 -7.61 -19.45 0.60
N GLN A 62 -8.51 -18.52 0.90
CA GLN A 62 -9.91 -18.84 1.25
C GLN A 62 -10.84 -18.76 0.03
N LEU A 63 -10.47 -17.98 -0.99
CA LEU A 63 -11.22 -17.85 -2.24
C LEU A 63 -11.01 -19.05 -3.17
N ASP A 64 -9.79 -19.61 -3.21
CA ASP A 64 -9.51 -20.82 -4.00
C ASP A 64 -9.97 -22.12 -3.33
N ASP A 65 -10.28 -22.11 -2.03
CA ASP A 65 -10.85 -23.24 -1.29
C ASP A 65 -12.38 -23.29 -1.46
N ALA A 66 -13.07 -22.15 -1.32
CA ALA A 66 -14.53 -22.06 -1.49
C ALA A 66 -15.02 -22.40 -2.91
N LEU A 67 -14.19 -22.17 -3.93
CA LEU A 67 -14.53 -22.49 -5.33
C LEU A 67 -14.36 -23.99 -5.66
N LYS A 68 -13.53 -24.72 -4.90
CA LYS A 68 -13.32 -26.17 -5.05
C LYS A 68 -14.42 -26.99 -4.37
N GLU A 69 -15.04 -26.46 -3.31
CA GLU A 69 -16.05 -27.16 -2.51
C GLU A 69 -17.49 -27.03 -3.05
N THR A 70 -17.77 -26.12 -4.00
CA THR A 70 -19.13 -25.95 -4.55
C THR A 70 -19.42 -26.84 -5.76
N PHE A 71 -18.42 -27.54 -6.31
CA PHE A 71 -18.65 -28.45 -7.44
C PHE A 71 -17.86 -29.78 -7.35
N PRO A 72 -18.27 -30.69 -6.43
CA PRO A 72 -18.08 -32.11 -6.65
C PRO A 72 -19.41 -32.87 -6.48
N ALA A 73 -20.37 -32.61 -7.37
CA ALA A 73 -21.36 -33.59 -7.78
C ALA A 73 -22.01 -33.13 -9.09
N SER A 74 -21.39 -33.50 -10.21
CA SER A 74 -22.15 -33.77 -11.43
C SER A 74 -23.35 -34.66 -11.06
N ASP A 75 -24.56 -34.19 -11.38
CA ASP A 75 -25.83 -34.92 -11.47
C ASP A 75 -25.94 -36.29 -10.76
N PRO A 76 -26.80 -36.48 -9.74
CA PRO A 76 -27.33 -37.81 -9.52
C PRO A 76 -28.10 -38.24 -10.77
N ILE A 77 -27.65 -39.32 -11.41
CA ILE A 77 -28.38 -40.00 -12.49
C ILE A 77 -29.82 -40.25 -12.02
N SER A 78 -30.80 -39.66 -12.70
CA SER A 78 -32.21 -39.99 -12.48
C SER A 78 -32.48 -41.40 -13.02
N PRO A 79 -33.01 -42.35 -12.21
CA PRO A 79 -33.49 -43.64 -12.69
C PRO A 79 -34.80 -43.54 -13.47
#